data_AF-A0A1Q2CHV3-F1
#
_entry.id   AF-A0A1Q2CHV3-F1
#
_cell.length_a   1.000
_cell.length_b   1.000
_cell.length_c   1.000
_cell.angle_alpha   90.00
_cell.angle_beta   90.00
_cell.angle_gamma   90.00
#
_symmetry.space_group_name_H-M   'P 1'
#
loop_
_entity.id
_entity.type
_entity.pdbx_description
1 polymer ?
#
loop_
_entity_poly.entity_id
_entity_poly.type
_entity_poly.pdbx_seq_one_letter_code
_entity_poly.pdbx_strand_id
1 'polypeptide(L)'
;MAVTAIDIRVEDVEGATRLLSEAYGWRVLTDDANFGEVDAGGVRIMLSREAMVPWGVTDGIILHHSVEDVVEAARVAEKAGAQLLDGPLRTDWGTETAYLRGPGNVIVSVFRDI
;
A
#
# COMPACT_ATOMS: atom_id res chain seq x y z
N MET A 1 11.77 -16.82 13.16
CA MET A 1 11.25 -16.69 11.79
C MET A 1 10.42 -15.42 11.74
N ALA A 2 10.55 -14.61 10.69
CA ALA A 2 9.82 -13.34 10.53
C ALA A 2 9.14 -13.32 9.15
N VAL A 3 7.98 -12.68 9.06
CA VAL A 3 7.35 -12.38 7.77
C VAL A 3 8.06 -11.18 7.18
N THR A 4 8.58 -11.31 5.96
CA THR A 4 9.40 -10.27 5.31
C THR A 4 8.80 -9.75 4.01
N ALA A 5 7.77 -10.41 3.49
CA ALA A 5 7.15 -10.04 2.24
C ALA A 5 5.66 -10.43 2.21
N ILE A 6 4.90 -9.72 1.40
CA ILE A 6 3.54 -10.07 0.99
C ILE A 6 3.41 -9.89 -0.52
N ASP A 7 2.82 -10.89 -1.18
CA ASP A 7 2.47 -10.83 -2.59
C ASP A 7 1.03 -10.32 -2.75
N ILE A 8 0.84 -9.34 -3.63
CA ILE A 8 -0.46 -8.78 -3.99
C ILE A 8 -0.68 -9.02 -5.47
N ARG A 9 -1.81 -9.66 -5.77
CA ARG A 9 -2.24 -9.83 -7.15
C ARG A 9 -2.72 -8.51 -7.73
N VAL A 10 -2.13 -8.10 -8.86
CA VAL A 10 -2.50 -6.89 -9.60
C VAL A 10 -2.60 -7.16 -11.09
N GLU A 11 -3.47 -6.43 -11.79
CA GLU A 11 -3.57 -6.50 -13.25
C GLU A 11 -2.52 -5.63 -13.94
N ASP A 12 -2.18 -4.48 -13.35
CA ASP A 12 -1.18 -3.55 -13.83
C ASP A 12 -0.04 -3.43 -12.80
N VAL A 13 1.08 -4.12 -13.07
CA VAL A 13 2.24 -4.15 -12.18
C VAL A 13 2.95 -2.80 -12.15
N GLU A 14 3.23 -2.23 -13.32
CA GLU A 14 3.95 -0.95 -13.42
C GLU A 14 3.14 0.19 -12.78
N GLY A 15 1.84 0.24 -13.07
CA GLY A 15 0.93 1.21 -12.45
C GLY A 15 0.85 1.05 -10.93
N ALA A 16 0.83 -0.19 -10.43
CA ALA A 16 0.84 -0.47 -9.00
C ALA A 16 2.15 -0.06 -8.32
N THR A 17 3.30 -0.41 -8.92
CA THR A 17 4.63 -0.04 -8.40
C THR A 17 4.76 1.48 -8.33
N ARG A 18 4.37 2.18 -9.38
CA ARG A 18 4.39 3.65 -9.46
C ARG A 18 3.49 4.29 -8.41
N LEU A 19 2.24 3.82 -8.30
CA LEU A 19 1.30 4.31 -7.30
C LEU A 19 1.87 4.17 -5.89
N LEU A 20 2.39 3.01 -5.52
CA LEU A 20 2.92 2.78 -4.18
C LEU A 20 4.15 3.66 -3.88
N SER A 21 5.02 3.87 -4.87
CA SER A 21 6.19 4.72 -4.70
C SER A 21 5.83 6.20 -4.58
N GLU A 22 4.96 6.71 -5.44
CA GLU A 22 4.56 8.11 -5.46
C GLU A 22 3.63 8.48 -4.30
N ALA A 23 2.71 7.59 -3.92
CA ALA A 23 1.73 7.87 -2.87
C ALA A 23 2.28 7.74 -1.46
N TYR A 24 3.16 6.76 -1.22
CA TYR A 24 3.60 6.37 0.13
C TYR A 24 5.13 6.44 0.31
N GLY A 25 5.88 6.88 -0.71
CA GLY A 25 7.33 6.99 -0.64
C GLY A 25 8.06 5.65 -0.54
N TRP A 26 7.39 4.54 -0.88
CA TRP A 26 8.01 3.21 -0.83
C TRP A 26 9.05 3.07 -1.95
N ARG A 27 10.20 2.51 -1.62
CA ARG A 27 11.33 2.46 -2.56
C ARG A 27 11.14 1.28 -3.53
N VAL A 28 11.14 1.57 -4.82
CA VAL A 28 11.14 0.54 -5.86
C VAL A 28 12.44 -0.26 -5.81
N LEU A 29 12.32 -1.58 -5.70
CA LEU A 29 13.42 -2.54 -5.76
C LEU A 29 13.49 -3.20 -7.15
N THR A 30 12.33 -3.53 -7.71
CA THR A 30 12.17 -4.16 -9.03
C THR A 30 10.95 -3.58 -9.72
N ASP A 31 11.03 -3.32 -11.04
CA ASP A 31 9.94 -2.82 -11.86
C ASP A 31 9.98 -3.46 -13.24
N ASP A 32 9.39 -4.66 -13.35
CA ASP A 32 9.26 -5.42 -14.58
C ASP A 32 7.78 -5.60 -14.94
N ALA A 33 7.50 -5.85 -16.22
CA ALA A 33 6.12 -5.94 -16.75
C ALA A 33 5.22 -6.98 -16.07
N ASN A 34 5.81 -8.01 -15.44
CA ASN A 34 5.09 -9.09 -14.77
C ASN A 34 5.37 -9.21 -13.27
N PHE A 35 6.35 -8.44 -12.76
CA PHE A 35 6.75 -8.48 -11.37
C PHE A 35 7.30 -7.12 -10.91
N GLY A 36 6.71 -6.59 -9.83
CA GLY A 36 7.15 -5.37 -9.17
C GLY A 36 7.47 -5.67 -7.71
N GLU A 37 8.43 -4.94 -7.14
CA GLU A 37 8.77 -5.07 -5.73
C GLU A 37 9.08 -3.69 -5.16
N VAL A 38 8.44 -3.36 -4.03
CA VAL A 38 8.72 -2.13 -3.27
C VAL A 38 9.07 -2.45 -1.81
N ASP A 39 9.99 -1.68 -1.25
CA ASP A 39 10.39 -1.73 0.15
C ASP A 39 9.55 -0.74 0.97
N ALA A 40 8.68 -1.29 1.83
CA ALA A 40 7.78 -0.54 2.71
C ALA A 40 8.31 -0.54 4.16
N GLY A 41 9.55 -0.08 4.34
CA GLY A 41 10.16 0.02 5.67
C GLY A 41 10.59 -1.33 6.25
N GLY A 42 11.12 -2.22 5.41
CA GLY A 42 11.61 -3.54 5.82
C GLY A 42 10.65 -4.70 5.58
N VAL A 43 9.40 -4.42 5.19
CA VAL A 43 8.49 -5.40 4.60
C VAL A 43 8.42 -5.16 3.10
N ARG A 44 8.61 -6.21 2.30
CA ARG A 44 8.51 -6.14 0.84
C ARG A 44 7.07 -6.31 0.41
N ILE A 45 6.62 -5.44 -0.47
CA ILE A 45 5.35 -5.61 -1.18
C ILE A 45 5.69 -6.07 -2.60
N MET A 46 5.37 -7.32 -2.90
CA MET A 46 5.58 -7.93 -4.21
C MET A 46 4.28 -7.85 -4.99
N LEU A 47 4.38 -7.44 -6.25
CA LEU A 47 3.26 -7.16 -7.14
C LEU A 47 3.37 -8.10 -8.34
N SER A 48 2.37 -8.92 -8.57
CA SER A 48 2.41 -9.91 -9.67
C SER A 48 1.03 -10.18 -10.25
N ARG A 49 1.00 -10.55 -11.53
CA ARG A 49 -0.24 -10.95 -12.24
C ARG A 49 -0.61 -12.40 -11.97
N GLU A 50 0.42 -13.25 -11.89
CA GLU A 50 0.33 -14.68 -11.72
C GLU A 50 1.32 -15.17 -10.66
N ALA A 51 1.02 -16.32 -10.07
CA ALA A 51 1.87 -17.02 -9.13
C ALA A 51 2.06 -18.47 -9.58
N MET A 52 3.12 -19.13 -9.10
CA MET A 52 3.38 -20.55 -9.39
C MET A 52 2.38 -21.52 -8.73
N VAL A 53 1.43 -21.00 -7.97
CA VAL A 53 0.38 -21.74 -7.27
C VAL A 53 -0.98 -21.08 -7.56
N PRO A 54 -2.10 -21.83 -7.46
CA PRO A 54 -3.43 -21.23 -7.57
C PRO A 54 -3.59 -20.10 -6.55
N TRP A 55 -3.95 -18.90 -7.02
CA TRP A 55 -4.13 -17.73 -6.18
C TRP A 55 -5.24 -16.82 -6.69
N GLY A 56 -5.87 -16.10 -5.76
CA GLY A 56 -7.06 -15.28 -6.00
C GLY A 56 -6.76 -13.80 -6.04
N VAL A 57 -7.81 -13.00 -6.25
CA VAL A 57 -7.73 -11.56 -6.02
C VAL A 57 -7.64 -11.31 -4.52
N THR A 58 -6.71 -10.47 -4.10
CA THR A 58 -6.59 -10.04 -2.70
C THR A 58 -7.77 -9.17 -2.31
N ASP A 59 -8.41 -9.43 -1.18
CA ASP A 59 -9.46 -8.60 -0.58
C ASP A 59 -9.40 -8.71 0.96
N GLY A 60 -9.86 -7.68 1.67
CA GLY A 60 -9.87 -7.64 3.14
C GLY A 60 -8.50 -7.44 3.80
N ILE A 61 -7.50 -6.91 3.09
CA ILE A 61 -6.16 -6.60 3.64
C ILE A 61 -5.97 -5.08 3.76
N ILE A 62 -5.54 -4.64 4.94
CA ILE A 62 -5.11 -3.25 5.21
C ILE A 62 -3.61 -3.25 5.52
N LEU A 63 -2.83 -2.46 4.77
CA LEU A 63 -1.43 -2.18 5.05
C LEU A 63 -1.32 -0.90 5.87
N HIS A 64 -0.80 -1.01 7.08
CA HIS A 64 -0.62 0.12 7.98
C HIS A 64 0.75 0.78 7.74
N HIS A 65 0.74 2.01 7.26
CA HIS A 65 1.91 2.81 6.99
C HIS A 65 2.00 3.97 7.99
N SER A 66 3.01 3.92 8.85
CA SER A 66 3.22 4.95 9.87
C SER A 66 3.76 6.23 9.22
N VAL A 67 3.16 7.36 9.57
CA VAL A 67 3.52 8.70 9.07
C VAL A 67 3.54 9.72 10.21
N GLU A 68 4.21 10.86 10.01
CA GLU A 68 4.24 11.93 11.01
C GLU A 68 2.96 12.81 10.98
N ASP A 69 2.44 13.05 9.77
CA ASP A 69 1.26 13.88 9.49
C ASP A 69 0.32 13.13 8.55
N VAL A 70 -0.82 12.69 9.10
CA VAL A 70 -1.85 11.92 8.38
C VAL A 70 -2.54 12.76 7.31
N VAL A 71 -2.79 14.04 7.57
CA VAL A 71 -3.49 14.94 6.64
C VAL A 71 -2.62 15.18 5.41
N GLU A 72 -1.34 15.50 5.62
CA GLU A 72 -0.41 15.72 4.53
C GLU A 72 -0.13 14.43 3.75
N ALA A 73 0.05 13.29 4.44
CA ALA A 73 0.26 12.00 3.78
C ALA A 73 -0.93 11.59 2.89
N ALA A 74 -2.17 11.74 3.39
CA ALA A 74 -3.37 11.48 2.59
C ALA A 74 -3.42 12.40 1.35
N ARG A 75 -3.12 13.69 1.52
CA ARG A 75 -3.10 14.66 0.42
C ARG A 75 -2.03 14.34 -0.64
N VAL A 76 -0.87 13.83 -0.23
CA VAL A 76 0.18 13.38 -1.16
C VAL A 76 -0.29 12.14 -1.93
N ALA A 77 -0.85 11.15 -1.21
CA ALA A 77 -1.35 9.94 -1.82
C ALA A 77 -2.49 10.19 -2.82
N GLU A 78 -3.43 11.07 -2.52
CA GLU A 78 -4.50 11.47 -3.46
C GLU A 78 -3.94 12.13 -4.73
N LYS A 79 -2.93 12.99 -4.61
CA LYS A 79 -2.28 13.62 -5.77
C LYS A 79 -1.55 12.61 -6.66
N ALA A 80 -1.05 11.52 -6.09
CA ALA A 80 -0.46 10.40 -6.81
C ALA A 80 -1.50 9.42 -7.41
N GLY A 81 -2.79 9.67 -7.18
CA GLY A 81 -3.89 8.89 -7.75
C GLY A 81 -4.49 7.83 -6.82
N ALA A 82 -4.09 7.77 -5.54
CA ALA A 82 -4.76 6.93 -4.56
C ALA A 82 -6.15 7.51 -4.24
N GLN A 83 -7.18 6.67 -4.16
CA GLN A 83 -8.52 7.12 -3.79
C GLN A 83 -8.65 7.16 -2.27
N LEU A 84 -8.95 8.32 -1.67
CA LEU A 84 -9.36 8.39 -0.27
C LEU A 84 -10.71 7.71 -0.07
N LEU A 85 -10.76 6.73 0.83
CA LEU A 85 -11.97 5.98 1.17
C LEU A 85 -12.63 6.54 2.43
N ASP A 86 -11.84 6.89 3.43
CA ASP A 86 -12.30 7.49 4.68
C ASP A 86 -11.17 8.23 5.42
N GLY A 87 -11.54 9.20 6.26
CA GLY A 87 -10.63 10.04 7.04
C GLY A 87 -10.09 11.28 6.30
N PRO A 88 -9.09 11.98 6.86
CA PRO A 88 -8.44 11.74 8.15
C PRO A 88 -9.42 11.76 9.34
N LEU A 89 -9.29 10.80 10.26
CA LEU A 89 -10.12 10.68 11.45
C LEU A 89 -9.32 10.15 12.65
N ARG A 90 -9.88 10.34 13.86
CA ARG A 90 -9.35 9.73 15.08
C ARG A 90 -10.13 8.48 15.42
N THR A 91 -9.43 7.40 15.69
CA THR A 91 -10.03 6.14 16.11
C THR A 91 -10.26 6.11 17.62
N ASP A 92 -11.14 5.21 18.06
CA ASP A 92 -11.45 4.96 19.47
C ASP A 92 -10.32 4.24 20.24
N TRP A 93 -9.25 3.84 19.53
CA TRP A 93 -8.08 3.12 20.06
C TRP A 93 -6.79 3.94 19.98
N GLY A 94 -6.91 5.27 19.84
CA GLY A 94 -5.80 6.20 20.05
C GLY A 94 -4.91 6.43 18.82
N THR A 95 -5.44 6.27 17.60
CA THR A 95 -4.72 6.57 16.36
C THR A 95 -5.40 7.66 15.55
N GLU A 96 -4.60 8.45 14.84
CA GLU A 96 -5.07 9.28 13.73
C GLU A 96 -4.82 8.51 12.44
N THR A 97 -5.80 8.45 11.52
CA THR A 97 -5.63 7.68 10.28
C THR A 97 -6.48 8.18 9.12
N ALA A 98 -6.02 7.91 7.90
CA ALA A 98 -6.80 7.96 6.67
C ALA A 98 -6.64 6.65 5.90
N TYR A 99 -7.73 6.17 5.31
CA TYR A 99 -7.77 4.92 4.54
C TYR A 99 -7.84 5.24 3.06
N LEU A 100 -6.89 4.72 2.28
CA LEU A 100 -6.81 4.94 0.84
C LEU A 100 -6.83 3.61 0.08
N ARG A 101 -7.38 3.63 -1.13
CA ARG A 101 -7.34 2.49 -2.05
C ARG A 101 -5.91 2.33 -2.58
N GLY A 102 -5.35 1.15 -2.40
CA GLY A 102 -4.09 0.72 -3.00
C GLY A 102 -4.32 -0.14 -4.26
N PRO A 103 -3.25 -0.71 -4.83
CA PRO A 103 -3.35 -1.66 -5.93
C PRO A 103 -4.16 -2.92 -5.59
N GLY A 104 -4.85 -3.49 -6.59
CA GLY A 104 -5.78 -4.60 -6.37
C GLY A 104 -6.98 -4.17 -5.53
N ASN A 105 -7.34 -4.94 -4.49
CA ASN A 105 -8.30 -4.48 -3.47
C ASN A 105 -7.65 -4.28 -2.09
N VAL A 106 -6.35 -4.00 -2.05
CA VAL A 106 -5.68 -3.67 -0.79
C VAL A 106 -6.01 -2.23 -0.39
N ILE A 107 -6.16 -2.02 0.91
CA ILE A 107 -6.29 -0.68 1.50
C ILE A 107 -4.95 -0.31 2.13
N VAL A 108 -4.52 0.93 1.97
CA VAL A 108 -3.38 1.48 2.71
C VAL A 108 -3.92 2.47 3.74
N SER A 109 -3.61 2.23 5.00
CA SER A 109 -3.90 3.13 6.12
C SER A 109 -2.64 3.93 6.40
N VAL A 110 -2.67 5.24 6.12
CA VAL A 110 -1.65 6.15 6.65
C VAL A 110 -2.06 6.52 8.06
N PHE A 111 -1.19 6.31 9.05
CA PHE A 111 -1.58 6.46 10.45
C PHE A 111 -0.44 6.94 11.36
N ARG A 112 -0.82 7.43 12.53
CA ARG A 112 0.07 7.64 13.67
C ARG A 112 -0.65 7.41 14.99
N ASP A 113 0.11 7.06 16.02
CA ASP A 113 -0.39 7.01 17.39
C ASP A 113 -0.56 8.44 17.94
N ILE A 114 -1.55 8.64 18.82
CA ILE A 114 -1.85 9.92 19.51
C ILE A 114 -1.59 9.81 21.01
#